data_AF-A0A432XJK1-F1
#
_entry.id   AF-A0A432XJK1-F1
#
_cell.length_a   1.000
_cell.length_b   1.000
_cell.length_c   1.000
_cell.angle_alpha   90.00
_cell.angle_beta   90.00
_cell.angle_gamma   90.00
#
_symmetry.space_group_name_H-M   'P 1'
#
loop_
_entity.id
_entity.type
_entity.pdbx_description
1 polymer ?
#
loop_
_entity_poly.entity_id
_entity_poly.type
_entity_poly.pdbx_seq_one_letter_code
_entity_poly.pdbx_strand_id
1 'polypeptide(L)'
;MSWLNKIFGKPSENRQEVGSNFNSKMDDIRKGGSVDGEHYTDSVEQVKQLKREGRNQEAIEVLLRSVYATESESKFAGEGWGVAPWYYEQLAILYRKEKLYHKEVEILERYKSQPKAAGVGPEKLAARLIKTKELLAKRGV
;
A
#
# COMPACT_ATOMS: atom_id res chain seq x y z
N MET A 1 23.07 -14.47 -47.38
CA MET A 1 22.46 -15.35 -46.36
C MET A 1 21.69 -14.49 -45.37
N SER A 2 20.47 -14.92 -45.00
CA SER A 2 19.48 -14.27 -44.08
C SER A 2 18.80 -13.01 -44.65
N TRP A 3 17.63 -12.99 -45.31
CA TRP A 3 16.28 -13.57 -45.07
C TRP A 3 15.62 -13.15 -43.75
N LEU A 4 15.12 -11.89 -43.65
CA LEU A 4 13.68 -11.56 -43.55
C LEU A 4 13.43 -10.10 -43.13
N ASN A 5 12.59 -9.43 -43.92
CA ASN A 5 12.04 -8.10 -43.74
C ASN A 5 10.81 -8.13 -42.81
N LYS A 6 10.62 -7.05 -42.02
CA LYS A 6 9.31 -6.38 -41.76
C LYS A 6 8.32 -7.23 -40.93
N ILE A 7 7.70 -6.72 -39.88
CA ILE A 7 6.45 -5.92 -39.86
C ILE A 7 6.15 -5.65 -38.36
N PHE A 8 5.47 -4.53 -38.06
CA PHE A 8 4.93 -4.07 -36.78
C PHE A 8 5.95 -3.37 -35.87
N GLY A 9 5.87 -2.10 -35.51
CA GLY A 9 4.77 -1.13 -35.53
C GLY A 9 4.91 -0.32 -34.23
N LYS A 10 5.42 0.92 -34.31
CA LYS A 10 5.20 1.93 -33.26
C LYS A 10 3.72 2.32 -33.35
N PRO A 11 3.00 2.46 -32.23
CA PRO A 11 3.03 3.75 -31.52
C PRO A 11 3.01 3.61 -29.98
N SER A 12 3.62 4.59 -29.30
CA SER A 12 2.97 5.42 -28.26
C SER A 12 3.06 4.78 -26.86
N GLU A 13 3.13 5.47 -25.75
CA GLU A 13 3.16 6.88 -25.38
C GLU A 13 3.72 6.87 -23.95
N ASN A 14 4.50 7.89 -23.64
CA ASN A 14 4.54 8.55 -22.35
C ASN A 14 4.20 7.70 -21.09
N ARG A 15 5.22 7.07 -20.48
CA ARG A 15 5.16 6.57 -19.08
C ARG A 15 6.10 7.38 -18.18
N GLN A 16 6.10 8.68 -18.37
CA GLN A 16 6.52 9.67 -17.39
C GLN A 16 5.29 10.52 -17.12
N GLU A 17 4.72 10.41 -15.90
CA GLU A 17 3.71 11.29 -15.26
C GLU A 17 2.74 10.49 -14.38
N VAL A 18 3.26 9.87 -13.31
CA VAL A 18 2.41 9.53 -12.15
C VAL A 18 3.04 10.03 -10.83
N GLY A 19 4.21 10.69 -10.90
CA GLY A 19 4.91 11.22 -9.73
C GLY A 19 4.65 12.70 -9.44
N SER A 20 4.07 13.46 -10.36
CA SER A 20 3.97 14.93 -10.26
C SER A 20 2.60 15.44 -9.80
N ASN A 21 1.52 14.66 -9.92
CA ASN A 21 0.17 15.06 -9.48
C ASN A 21 -0.17 14.71 -8.02
N PHE A 22 0.68 13.94 -7.34
CA PHE A 22 0.47 13.60 -5.91
C PHE A 22 0.88 14.74 -4.97
N ASN A 23 1.83 15.60 -5.38
CA ASN A 23 2.38 16.62 -4.48
C ASN A 23 1.50 17.88 -4.39
N SER A 24 0.90 18.35 -5.49
CA SER A 24 0.12 19.61 -5.45
C SER A 24 -1.15 19.51 -4.62
N LYS A 25 -1.82 18.35 -4.60
CA LYS A 25 -2.99 18.10 -3.75
C LYS A 25 -2.63 17.93 -2.27
N MET A 26 -1.37 17.57 -1.98
CA MET A 26 -0.87 17.30 -0.62
C MET A 26 -0.49 18.58 0.13
N ASP A 27 -0.08 19.63 -0.58
CA ASP A 27 0.21 20.95 0.01
C ASP A 27 -1.05 21.73 0.37
N ASP A 28 -2.13 21.59 -0.40
CA ASP A 28 -3.44 22.18 -0.08
C ASP A 28 -4.08 21.52 1.15
N ILE A 29 -3.90 20.21 1.34
CA ILE A 29 -4.42 19.47 2.50
C ILE A 29 -3.53 19.71 3.75
N ARG A 30 -2.22 19.91 3.59
CA ARG A 30 -1.32 20.27 4.70
C ARG A 30 -1.62 21.62 5.34
N LYS A 31 -2.29 22.53 4.63
CA LYS A 31 -2.78 23.81 5.19
C LYS A 31 -4.15 23.73 5.86
N GLY A 32 -4.84 22.58 5.80
CA GLY A 32 -6.14 22.36 6.42
C GLY A 32 -6.07 21.36 7.56
N GLY A 33 -5.46 21.72 8.69
CA GLY A 33 -5.42 20.89 9.90
C GLY A 33 -6.79 20.62 10.55
N SER A 34 -7.89 21.06 9.94
CA SER A 34 -9.26 20.67 10.27
C SER A 34 -10.17 21.17 9.15
N VAL A 35 -11.00 20.29 8.58
CA VAL A 35 -12.18 20.69 7.83
C VAL A 35 -13.31 19.83 8.43
N ASP A 36 -14.23 20.49 9.13
CA ASP A 36 -15.45 19.92 9.70
C ASP A 36 -15.32 18.87 10.83
N GLY A 37 -14.28 18.96 11.68
CA GLY A 37 -14.30 18.33 13.00
C GLY A 37 -14.06 16.82 13.07
N GLU A 38 -13.69 16.15 11.96
CA GLU A 38 -13.32 14.73 12.01
C GLU A 38 -11.86 14.54 12.44
N HIS A 39 -11.67 14.04 13.66
CA HIS A 39 -10.38 13.61 14.17
C HIS A 39 -9.81 12.45 13.35
N TYR A 40 -8.54 12.56 12.93
CA TYR A 40 -7.74 11.51 12.27
C TYR A 40 -7.59 10.19 13.08
N THR A 41 -8.07 10.16 14.32
CA THR A 41 -8.03 9.00 15.23
C THR A 41 -9.00 7.87 14.87
N ASP A 42 -9.93 8.07 13.93
CA ASP A 42 -10.84 7.03 13.46
C ASP A 42 -10.44 6.39 12.12
N SER A 43 -9.13 6.40 11.81
CA SER A 43 -8.59 5.80 10.57
C SER A 43 -9.07 4.35 10.34
N VAL A 44 -9.35 3.57 11.40
CA VAL A 44 -9.89 2.21 11.29
C VAL A 44 -11.34 2.20 10.80
N GLU A 45 -12.21 3.01 11.41
CA GLU A 45 -13.62 3.10 11.02
C GLU A 45 -13.78 3.73 9.64
N GLN A 46 -12.98 4.76 9.33
CA GLN A 46 -12.95 5.35 7.99
C GLN A 46 -12.57 4.30 6.93
N VAL A 47 -11.53 3.50 7.16
CA VAL A 47 -11.15 2.41 6.24
C VAL A 47 -12.26 1.37 6.10
N LYS A 48 -12.92 0.99 7.21
CA LYS A 48 -14.05 0.05 7.15
C LYS A 48 -15.19 0.61 6.30
N GLN A 49 -15.52 1.89 6.46
CA GLN A 49 -16.58 2.54 5.70
C GLN A 49 -16.25 2.62 4.21
N LEU A 50 -15.06 3.12 3.86
CA LEU A 50 -14.61 3.18 2.46
C LEU A 50 -14.62 1.80 1.78
N LYS A 51 -14.24 0.75 2.52
CA LYS A 51 -14.31 -0.63 2.02
C LYS A 51 -15.74 -1.12 1.80
N ARG A 52 -16.69 -0.73 2.66
CA ARG A 52 -18.12 -1.05 2.49
C ARG A 52 -18.72 -0.34 1.28
N GLU A 53 -18.29 0.89 1.03
CA GLU A 53 -18.70 1.70 -0.13
C GLU A 53 -18.00 1.28 -1.44
N GLY A 54 -17.10 0.30 -1.40
CA GLY A 54 -16.33 -0.13 -2.58
C GLY A 54 -15.24 0.85 -3.03
N ARG A 55 -14.99 1.91 -2.26
CA ARG A 55 -13.98 2.95 -2.50
C ARG A 55 -12.59 2.46 -2.10
N ASN A 56 -12.14 1.37 -2.73
CA ASN A 56 -10.91 0.67 -2.37
C ASN A 56 -9.66 1.56 -2.51
N GLN A 57 -9.63 2.43 -3.52
CA GLN A 57 -8.48 3.31 -3.77
C GLN A 57 -8.28 4.34 -2.65
N GLU A 58 -9.38 4.94 -2.17
CA GLU A 58 -9.34 5.89 -1.06
C GLU A 58 -9.00 5.18 0.26
N ALA A 59 -9.51 3.96 0.46
CA ALA A 59 -9.11 3.13 1.60
C ALA A 59 -7.60 2.84 1.59
N ILE A 60 -7.00 2.59 0.42
CA ILE A 60 -5.55 2.41 0.27
C ILE A 60 -4.80 3.69 0.69
N GLU A 61 -5.27 4.87 0.28
CA GLU A 61 -4.64 6.14 0.63
C GLU A 61 -4.67 6.42 2.14
N VAL A 62 -5.81 6.16 2.81
CA VAL A 62 -5.91 6.27 4.27
C VAL A 62 -4.93 5.30 4.94
N LEU A 63 -4.93 4.03 4.52
CA LEU A 63 -4.06 3.01 5.11
C LEU A 63 -2.57 3.29 4.90
N LEU A 64 -2.16 3.79 3.73
CA LEU A 64 -0.78 4.18 3.48
C LEU A 64 -0.34 5.28 4.46
N ARG A 65 -1.17 6.31 4.66
CA ARG A 65 -0.90 7.36 5.66
C ARG A 65 -0.77 6.78 7.07
N SER A 66 -1.68 5.88 7.46
CA SER A 66 -1.60 5.21 8.77
C SER A 66 -0.35 4.34 8.94
N VAL A 67 0.12 3.67 7.87
CA VAL A 67 1.40 2.95 7.88
C VAL A 67 2.56 3.91 8.12
N TYR A 68 2.63 5.03 7.39
CA TYR A 68 3.70 6.01 7.61
C TYR A 68 3.67 6.59 9.02
N ALA A 69 2.48 6.87 9.56
CA ALA A 69 2.32 7.37 10.93
C ALA A 69 2.81 6.36 11.97
N THR A 70 2.38 5.09 11.90
CA THR A 70 2.79 4.06 12.88
C THR A 70 4.29 3.73 12.79
N GLU A 71 4.88 3.78 11.60
CA GLU A 71 6.33 3.62 11.45
C GLU A 71 7.11 4.79 12.04
N SER A 72 6.64 6.02 11.84
CA SER A 72 7.25 7.21 12.44
C SER A 72 7.16 7.17 13.96
N GLU A 73 6.01 6.75 14.50
CA GLU A 73 5.78 6.61 15.92
C GLU A 73 6.65 5.50 16.54
N SER A 74 6.72 4.32 15.92
CA SER A 74 7.59 3.22 16.36
C SER A 74 9.06 3.63 16.41
N LYS A 75 9.54 4.39 15.43
CA LYS A 75 10.90 4.95 15.44
C LYS A 75 11.13 5.96 16.57
N PHE A 76 10.11 6.75 16.91
CA PHE A 76 10.22 7.79 17.94
C PHE A 76 10.09 7.23 19.36
N ALA A 77 9.18 6.28 19.58
CA ALA A 77 8.89 5.71 20.90
C ALA A 77 9.97 4.74 21.42
N GLY A 78 10.83 4.22 20.54
CA GLY A 78 11.99 3.40 20.93
C GLY A 78 11.69 1.92 21.13
N GLU A 79 12.58 1.22 21.84
CA GLU A 79 12.50 -0.24 22.03
C GLU A 79 11.19 -0.66 22.74
N GLY A 80 10.50 -1.63 22.15
CA GLY A 80 9.22 -2.15 22.66
C GLY A 80 7.98 -1.57 21.97
N TRP A 81 8.10 -0.46 21.22
CA TRP A 81 7.01 0.07 20.40
C TRP A 81 7.16 -0.39 18.95
N GLY A 82 6.27 -1.26 18.49
CA GLY A 82 6.29 -1.76 17.13
C GLY A 82 5.09 -1.31 16.31
N VAL A 83 5.13 -1.57 15.01
CA VAL A 83 4.08 -1.15 14.10
C VAL A 83 2.82 -2.00 14.25
N ALA A 84 1.65 -1.37 14.11
CA ALA A 84 0.38 -2.07 14.18
C ALA A 84 0.14 -2.94 12.93
N PRO A 85 -0.03 -4.27 13.06
CA PRO A 85 -0.16 -5.18 11.91
C PRO A 85 -1.42 -4.93 11.07
N TRP A 86 -2.48 -4.38 11.66
CA TRP A 86 -3.78 -4.24 11.02
C TRP A 86 -3.70 -3.42 9.72
N TYR A 87 -2.96 -2.31 9.71
CA TYR A 87 -2.86 -1.44 8.53
C TYR A 87 -2.18 -2.14 7.35
N TYR A 88 -1.11 -2.90 7.61
CA TYR A 88 -0.42 -3.70 6.60
C TYR A 88 -1.30 -4.83 6.07
N GLU A 89 -2.07 -5.49 6.94
CA GLU A 89 -2.99 -6.54 6.54
C GLU A 89 -4.09 -6.01 5.62
N GLN A 90 -4.72 -4.88 5.98
CA GLN A 90 -5.77 -4.29 5.16
C GLN A 90 -5.23 -3.82 3.80
N LEU A 91 -4.02 -3.26 3.74
CA LEU A 91 -3.37 -2.91 2.48
C LEU A 91 -3.12 -4.14 1.61
N ALA A 92 -2.57 -5.21 2.18
CA ALA A 92 -2.32 -6.44 1.44
C ALA A 92 -3.63 -7.05 0.89
N ILE A 93 -4.72 -7.00 1.65
CA ILE A 93 -6.05 -7.42 1.19
C ILE A 93 -6.53 -6.56 0.02
N LEU A 94 -6.45 -5.24 0.12
CA LEU A 94 -6.90 -4.33 -0.94
C LEU A 94 -6.05 -4.45 -2.20
N TYR A 95 -4.73 -4.52 -2.07
CA TYR A 95 -3.84 -4.76 -3.23
C TYR A 95 -4.15 -6.07 -3.93
N ARG A 96 -4.46 -7.14 -3.19
CA ARG A 96 -4.89 -8.41 -3.80
C ARG A 96 -6.21 -8.26 -4.57
N LYS A 97 -7.19 -7.54 -4.02
CA LYS A 97 -8.49 -7.28 -4.69
C LYS A 97 -8.29 -6.50 -5.99
N GLU A 98 -7.42 -5.50 -5.97
CA GLU A 98 -7.05 -4.68 -7.14
C GLU A 98 -6.05 -5.36 -8.08
N LYS A 99 -5.70 -6.63 -7.83
CA LYS A 99 -4.72 -7.42 -8.59
C LYS A 99 -3.31 -6.78 -8.67
N LEU A 100 -2.98 -5.94 -7.69
CA LEU A 100 -1.68 -5.26 -7.53
C LEU A 100 -0.70 -6.14 -6.73
N TYR A 101 -0.39 -7.33 -7.24
CA TYR A 101 0.40 -8.33 -6.50
C TYR A 101 1.81 -7.87 -6.12
N HIS A 102 2.46 -7.04 -6.95
CA HIS A 102 3.76 -6.47 -6.64
C HIS A 102 3.71 -5.60 -5.37
N LYS A 103 2.67 -4.75 -5.25
CA LYS A 103 2.45 -3.92 -4.06
C LYS A 103 2.07 -4.75 -2.83
N GLU A 104 1.33 -5.84 -3.02
CA GLU A 104 1.04 -6.78 -1.94
C GLU A 104 2.34 -7.41 -1.39
N VAL A 105 3.29 -7.78 -2.25
CA VAL A 105 4.60 -8.27 -1.79
C VAL A 105 5.38 -7.17 -1.07
N GLU A 106 5.48 -5.98 -1.67
CA GLU A 106 6.24 -4.85 -1.14
C GLU A 106 5.79 -4.47 0.28
N ILE A 107 4.48 -4.34 0.51
CA ILE A 107 3.97 -3.94 1.83
C ILE A 107 4.17 -5.05 2.89
N LEU A 108 4.09 -6.32 2.49
CA LEU A 108 4.31 -7.45 3.39
C LEU A 108 5.80 -7.63 3.73
N GLU A 109 6.71 -7.36 2.79
CA GLU A 109 8.14 -7.32 3.05
C GLU A 109 8.52 -6.14 3.94
N ARG A 110 7.93 -4.97 3.69
CA ARG A 110 8.08 -3.79 4.55
C ARG A 110 7.63 -4.08 5.97
N TYR A 111 6.47 -4.73 6.18
CA TYR A 111 6.07 -5.15 7.53
C TYR A 111 7.07 -6.12 8.18
N LYS A 112 7.60 -7.08 7.41
CA LYS A 112 8.54 -8.09 7.91
C LYS A 112 9.82 -7.47 8.47
N SER A 113 10.29 -6.35 7.91
CA SER A 113 11.50 -5.65 8.34
C SER A 113 11.30 -4.71 9.53
N GLN A 114 10.06 -4.44 9.96
CA GLN A 114 9.79 -3.53 11.09
C GLN A 114 9.80 -4.25 12.45
N PRO A 115 10.14 -3.53 13.54
CA PRO A 115 9.85 -3.96 14.90
C PRO A 115 8.34 -4.18 15.06
N LYS A 116 7.95 -5.34 15.61
CA LYS A 116 6.55 -5.74 15.73
C LYS A 116 6.02 -5.38 17.11
N ALA A 117 4.83 -4.81 17.18
CA ALA A 117 4.15 -4.61 18.46
C ALA A 117 3.84 -5.97 19.10
N ALA A 118 3.86 -6.05 20.42
CA ALA A 118 3.49 -7.26 21.15
C ALA A 118 2.02 -7.63 20.82
N GLY A 119 1.78 -8.83 20.31
CA GLY A 119 0.44 -9.32 19.98
C GLY A 119 0.40 -10.46 18.97
N VAL A 120 -0.79 -11.03 18.78
CA VAL A 120 -1.04 -12.13 17.83
C VAL A 120 -1.26 -11.54 16.43
N GLY A 121 -0.28 -11.64 15.54
CA GLY A 121 -0.39 -11.03 14.21
C GLY A 121 0.71 -11.31 13.17
N PRO A 122 1.97 -11.62 13.51
CA PRO A 122 3.03 -11.70 12.49
C PRO A 122 2.93 -12.95 11.60
N GLU A 123 2.40 -14.07 12.11
CA GLU A 123 2.37 -15.35 11.39
C GLU A 123 1.45 -15.33 10.16
N LYS A 124 0.27 -14.68 10.26
CA LYS A 124 -0.68 -14.58 9.15
C LYS A 124 -0.12 -13.78 7.97
N LEU A 125 0.59 -12.69 8.25
CA LEU A 125 1.21 -11.85 7.22
C LEU A 125 2.40 -12.55 6.56
N ALA A 126 3.19 -13.31 7.32
CA ALA A 126 4.26 -14.13 6.77
C ALA A 126 3.74 -15.22 5.83
N ALA A 127 2.68 -15.95 6.21
CA ALA A 127 2.04 -16.95 5.36
C ALA A 127 1.45 -16.33 4.08
N ARG A 128 0.83 -15.13 4.20
CA ARG A 128 0.34 -14.38 3.04
C ARG A 128 1.47 -14.01 2.08
N LEU A 129 2.61 -13.56 2.60
CA LEU A 129 3.77 -13.19 1.78
C LEU A 129 4.25 -14.35 0.90
N ILE A 130 4.38 -15.54 1.48
CA ILE A 130 4.79 -16.76 0.76
C ILE A 130 3.81 -17.03 -0.40
N LYS A 131 2.50 -17.07 -0.08
CA LYS A 131 1.45 -17.32 -1.08
C LYS A 131 1.41 -16.27 -2.19
N THR A 132 1.64 -15.00 -1.86
CA THR A 132 1.63 -13.91 -2.84
C THR A 132 2.85 -14.00 -3.76
N LYS A 133 4.04 -14.34 -3.24
CA LYS A 133 5.24 -14.58 -4.05
C LYS A 133 5.05 -15.74 -5.03
N GLU A 134 4.47 -16.86 -4.58
CA GLU A 134 4.15 -17.98 -5.45
C GLU A 134 3.15 -17.61 -6.56
N LEU A 135 2.12 -16.81 -6.24
CA LEU A 135 1.16 -16.31 -7.23
C LEU A 135 1.82 -15.38 -8.25
N LEU A 136 2.73 -14.51 -7.81
CA LEU A 136 3.48 -13.63 -8.69
C LEU A 136 4.36 -14.45 -9.65
N ALA A 137 5.08 -15.44 -9.13
CA ALA A 137 5.92 -16.34 -9.94
C ALA A 137 5.10 -17.14 -10.96
N LYS A 138 3.93 -17.67 -10.57
CA LYS A 138 3.02 -18.41 -11.48
C LYS A 138 2.40 -17.55 -12.57
N ARG A 139 2.27 -16.25 -12.36
CA ARG A 139 1.68 -15.30 -13.33
C ARG A 139 2.72 -14.57 -14.17
N GLY A 140 4.00 -14.74 -13.84
CA GLY A 140 5.15 -14.18 -14.54
C GLY A 140 5.81 -15.14 -15.53
N VAL A 141 5.08 -16.15 -16.01
CA VAL A 141 5.43 -17.01 -17.15
C VAL A 141 4.35 -16.87 -18.21
#